data_AF-A0A1I3HQ53-F1
#
_entry.id   AF-A0A1I3HQ53-F1
#
_cell.length_a   1.000
_cell.length_b   1.000
_cell.length_c   1.000
_cell.angle_alpha   90.00
_cell.angle_beta   90.00
_cell.angle_gamma   90.00
#
_symmetry.space_group_name_H-M   'P 1'
#
loop_
_entity.id
_entity.type
_entity.pdbx_description
1 polymer ?
#
loop_
_entity_poly.entity_id
_entity_poly.type
_entity_poly.pdbx_seq_one_letter_code
_entity_poly.pdbx_strand_id
1 'polypeptide(L)'
;MYQQGLYIYEETLQHHAYVLLSQLLAMHEFENLAYYPGCADVVSALMGVGEPELNRNIMSLAALSRANDDARGGLAIHLEQAPKGVGVITKNGGGDEVLSAREACNKIIHNTAVKLEFEATTEHPLYADAYKLNSIEDNKEYRVPFLILSGKAQGVNGKEWLARINMIQWIFAVANFGA
;
A
#
# COMPACT_ATOMS: atom_id res chain seq x y z
N MET A 1 -4.78 2.17 -38.27
CA MET A 1 -5.48 2.63 -37.06
C MET A 1 -4.39 3.07 -36.10
N TYR A 2 -4.27 4.37 -35.80
CA TYR A 2 -3.27 4.85 -34.84
C TYR A 2 -3.81 4.64 -33.43
N GLN A 3 -3.22 3.71 -32.67
CA GLN A 3 -3.46 3.62 -31.24
C GLN A 3 -2.65 4.72 -30.56
N GLN A 4 -3.32 5.70 -29.95
CA GLN A 4 -2.69 6.59 -28.97
C GLN A 4 -2.82 5.93 -27.60
N GLY A 5 -1.69 5.50 -27.04
CA GLY A 5 -1.63 5.15 -25.62
C GLY A 5 -1.79 6.42 -24.80
N LEU A 6 -2.79 6.46 -23.92
CA LEU A 6 -2.87 7.48 -22.88
C LEU A 6 -1.93 7.04 -21.76
N TYR A 7 -0.80 7.72 -21.63
CA TYR A 7 0.16 7.49 -20.55
C TYR A 7 -0.09 8.47 -19.42
N ILE A 8 0.04 7.99 -18.20
CA ILE A 8 0.07 8.84 -17.02
C ILE A 8 1.50 9.33 -16.88
N TYR A 9 1.67 10.64 -16.77
CA TYR A 9 3.00 11.20 -16.50
C TYR A 9 3.47 10.76 -15.13
N GLU A 10 4.77 10.44 -15.02
CA GLU A 10 5.43 10.01 -13.79
C GLU A 10 5.11 10.95 -12.61
N GLU A 11 5.17 12.26 -12.84
CA GLU A 11 4.84 13.29 -11.85
C GLU A 11 3.41 13.16 -11.29
N THR A 12 2.45 12.74 -12.11
CA THR A 12 1.06 12.56 -11.67
C THR A 12 0.94 11.36 -10.73
N LEU A 13 1.63 10.26 -11.03
CA LEU A 13 1.63 9.08 -10.19
C LEU A 13 2.33 9.36 -8.85
N GLN A 14 3.47 10.04 -8.90
CA GLN A 14 4.21 10.50 -7.72
C GLN A 14 3.35 11.43 -6.86
N HIS A 15 2.70 12.42 -7.47
CA HIS A 15 1.81 13.32 -6.74
C HIS A 15 0.68 12.55 -6.04
N HIS A 16 0.05 11.60 -6.72
CA HIS A 16 -0.99 10.77 -6.13
C HIS A 16 -0.46 9.92 -4.96
N ALA A 17 0.72 9.33 -5.12
CA ALA A 17 1.41 8.59 -4.06
C ALA A 17 1.67 9.47 -2.82
N TYR A 18 2.16 10.70 -3.01
CA TYR A 18 2.38 11.66 -1.91
C TYR A 18 1.10 12.06 -1.19
N VAL A 19 0.02 12.33 -1.93
CA VAL A 19 -1.28 12.66 -1.35
C VAL A 19 -1.79 11.50 -0.50
N LEU A 20 -1.74 10.27 -1.03
CA LEU A 20 -2.18 9.09 -0.29
C LEU A 20 -1.37 8.84 0.98
N LEU A 21 -0.05 8.97 0.92
CA LEU A 21 0.81 8.84 2.10
C LEU A 21 0.45 9.88 3.17
N SER A 22 0.23 11.13 2.75
CA SER A 22 -0.14 12.22 3.65
C SER A 22 -1.48 11.95 4.32
N GLN A 23 -2.46 11.41 3.59
CA GLN A 23 -3.76 11.03 4.15
C GLN A 23 -3.64 9.90 5.17
N LEU A 24 -2.86 8.86 4.89
CA LEU A 24 -2.65 7.74 5.82
C LEU A 24 -1.99 8.21 7.12
N LEU A 25 -0.97 9.06 7.03
CA LEU A 25 -0.30 9.61 8.20
C LEU A 25 -1.22 10.55 8.99
N ALA A 26 -1.97 11.42 8.31
CA ALA A 26 -2.93 12.31 8.96
C ALA A 26 -4.07 11.54 9.65
N MET A 27 -4.55 10.44 9.06
CA MET A 27 -5.58 9.60 9.66
C MET A 27 -5.13 9.03 11.01
N HIS A 28 -3.88 8.57 11.11
CA HIS A 28 -3.32 8.12 12.38
C HIS A 28 -3.24 9.25 13.40
N GLU A 29 -2.78 10.43 13.00
CA GLU A 29 -2.70 11.59 13.90
C GLU A 29 -4.08 12.04 14.38
N PHE A 30 -5.11 11.96 13.53
CA PHE A 30 -6.48 12.28 13.94
C PHE A 30 -7.02 11.29 14.98
N GLU A 31 -6.72 9.99 14.87
CA GLU A 31 -7.12 9.02 15.91
C GLU A 31 -6.60 9.40 17.30
N ASN A 32 -5.41 10.00 17.38
CA ASN A 32 -4.82 10.46 18.65
C ASN A 32 -5.51 11.69 19.25
N LEU A 33 -6.38 12.38 18.49
CA LEU A 33 -7.19 13.50 18.97
C LEU A 33 -8.52 13.06 19.60
N ALA A 34 -8.93 11.80 19.40
CA ALA A 34 -10.17 11.28 19.95
C ALA A 34 -10.12 11.26 21.49
N TYR A 35 -11.25 11.59 22.14
CA TYR A 35 -11.28 11.67 23.61
C TYR A 35 -11.00 10.31 24.30
N TYR A 36 -11.44 9.22 23.69
CA TYR A 36 -11.00 7.85 23.96
C TYR A 36 -11.24 6.97 22.72
N PRO A 37 -10.56 5.81 22.58
CA PRO A 37 -10.69 4.95 21.41
C PRO A 37 -12.14 4.49 21.16
N GLY A 38 -12.63 4.68 19.93
CA GLY A 38 -13.99 4.29 19.54
C GLY A 38 -15.11 5.22 20.04
N CYS A 39 -14.77 6.39 20.62
CA CYS A 39 -15.76 7.41 20.91
C CYS A 39 -16.37 7.96 19.61
N ALA A 40 -17.70 8.00 19.52
CA ALA A 40 -18.40 8.71 18.45
C ALA A 40 -18.41 10.22 18.76
N ASP A 41 -17.29 10.89 18.50
CA ASP A 41 -17.09 12.33 18.70
C ASP A 41 -16.88 13.09 17.37
N VAL A 42 -16.51 14.37 17.47
CA VAL A 42 -16.23 15.22 16.29
C VAL A 42 -15.06 14.66 15.46
N VAL A 43 -14.08 14.02 16.10
CA VAL A 43 -12.93 13.42 15.42
C VAL A 43 -13.39 12.20 14.62
N SER A 44 -14.18 11.32 15.23
CA SER A 44 -14.80 10.17 14.55
C SER A 44 -15.65 10.59 13.35
N ALA A 45 -16.45 11.67 13.49
CA ALA A 45 -17.24 12.21 12.38
C ALA A 45 -16.37 12.75 11.24
N LEU A 46 -15.28 13.47 11.55
CA LEU A 46 -14.34 13.99 10.56
C LEU A 46 -13.60 12.85 9.83
N MET A 47 -13.17 11.82 10.56
CA MET A 47 -12.54 10.63 9.98
C MET A 47 -13.48 9.90 9.01
N GLY A 48 -14.76 9.73 9.38
CA GLY A 48 -15.77 9.09 8.52
C GLY A 48 -15.99 9.81 7.18
N VAL A 49 -15.70 11.11 7.09
CA VAL A 49 -15.74 11.85 5.81
C VAL A 49 -14.49 11.56 4.96
N GLY A 50 -13.34 11.31 5.58
CA GLY A 50 -12.07 11.04 4.90
C GLY A 50 -11.94 9.62 4.35
N GLU A 51 -12.59 8.63 4.99
CA GLU A 51 -12.48 7.20 4.62
C GLU A 51 -12.86 6.89 3.15
N PRO A 52 -13.97 7.42 2.59
CA PRO A 52 -14.33 7.17 1.19
C PRO A 52 -13.27 7.69 0.20
N GLU A 53 -12.73 8.88 0.47
CA GLU A 53 -11.68 9.48 -0.36
C GLU A 53 -10.36 8.71 -0.24
N LEU A 54 -10.01 8.25 0.97
CA LEU A 54 -8.85 7.39 1.17
C LEU A 54 -8.97 6.10 0.35
N ASN A 55 -10.09 5.40 0.44
CA ASN A 55 -10.34 4.19 -0.33
C ASN A 55 -10.27 4.45 -1.84
N ARG A 56 -10.85 5.56 -2.30
CA ARG A 56 -10.79 5.97 -3.71
C ARG A 56 -9.35 6.21 -4.16
N ASN A 57 -8.52 6.85 -3.34
CA ASN A 57 -7.13 7.14 -3.66
C ASN A 57 -6.26 5.86 -3.67
N ILE A 58 -6.48 4.94 -2.72
CA ILE A 58 -5.82 3.63 -2.74
C ILE A 58 -6.13 2.89 -4.04
N MET A 59 -7.43 2.78 -4.39
CA MET A 59 -7.87 2.09 -5.60
C MET A 59 -7.36 2.77 -6.88
N SER A 60 -7.41 4.09 -6.91
CA SER A 60 -6.98 4.89 -8.05
C SER A 60 -5.47 4.76 -8.25
N LEU A 61 -4.65 4.92 -7.21
CA LEU A 61 -3.20 4.73 -7.30
C LEU A 61 -2.87 3.32 -7.77
N ALA A 62 -3.51 2.28 -7.23
CA ALA A 62 -3.27 0.90 -7.66
C ALA A 62 -3.61 0.69 -9.14
N ALA A 63 -4.77 1.17 -9.61
CA ALA A 63 -5.20 1.03 -10.99
C ALA A 63 -4.29 1.80 -11.97
N LEU A 64 -3.95 3.05 -11.65
CA LEU A 64 -3.08 3.90 -12.46
C LEU A 64 -1.67 3.31 -12.57
N SER A 65 -1.10 2.87 -11.44
CA SER A 65 0.23 2.24 -11.41
C SER A 65 0.26 0.95 -12.22
N ARG A 66 -0.80 0.13 -12.09
CA ARG A 66 -0.91 -1.14 -12.82
C ARG A 66 -0.99 -0.92 -14.32
N ALA A 67 -1.77 0.07 -14.76
CA ALA A 67 -1.91 0.43 -16.16
C ALA A 67 -0.59 0.96 -16.76
N ASN A 68 0.13 1.80 -16.00
CA ASN A 68 1.43 2.32 -16.46
C ASN A 68 2.48 1.20 -16.54
N ASP A 69 2.49 0.30 -15.56
CA ASP A 69 3.39 -0.85 -15.52
C ASP A 69 3.10 -1.89 -16.63
N ASP A 70 1.85 -2.05 -17.08
CA ASP A 70 1.55 -2.88 -18.25
C ASP A 70 2.17 -2.34 -19.55
N ALA A 71 2.41 -1.02 -19.62
CA ALA A 71 3.04 -0.40 -20.77
C ALA A 71 4.57 -0.32 -20.66
N ARG A 72 5.11 -0.13 -19.44
CA ARG A 72 6.53 0.20 -19.21
C ARG A 72 7.33 -0.89 -18.50
N GLY A 73 6.67 -1.74 -17.69
CA GLY A 73 7.31 -2.82 -16.94
C GLY A 73 8.17 -2.36 -15.74
N GLY A 74 8.04 -1.12 -15.27
CA GLY A 74 8.88 -0.55 -14.22
C GLY A 74 8.75 -1.26 -12.85
N LEU A 75 7.56 -1.76 -12.49
CA LEU A 75 7.35 -2.47 -11.23
C LEU A 75 7.95 -3.88 -11.25
N ALA A 76 8.31 -4.42 -12.41
CA ALA A 76 9.03 -5.71 -12.49
C ALA A 76 10.43 -5.60 -11.86
N ILE A 77 11.08 -4.43 -11.99
CA ILE A 77 12.43 -4.16 -11.49
C ILE A 77 12.45 -3.96 -9.97
N HIS A 78 11.31 -3.59 -9.36
CA HIS A 78 11.19 -3.34 -7.93
C HIS A 78 11.80 -4.47 -7.06
N LEU A 79 11.51 -5.73 -7.38
CA LEU A 79 11.98 -6.86 -6.57
C LEU A 79 13.50 -7.07 -6.65
N GLU A 80 14.16 -6.58 -7.69
CA GLU A 80 15.63 -6.64 -7.80
C GLU A 80 16.28 -5.68 -6.80
N GLN A 81 15.65 -4.53 -6.55
CA GLN A 81 16.16 -3.49 -5.63
C GLN A 81 15.63 -3.65 -4.20
N ALA A 82 14.43 -4.20 -4.04
CA ALA A 82 13.78 -4.47 -2.75
C ALA A 82 13.26 -5.92 -2.68
N PRO A 83 14.14 -6.91 -2.43
CA PRO A 83 13.78 -8.34 -2.47
C PRO A 83 12.75 -8.78 -1.43
N LYS A 84 12.56 -7.99 -0.36
CA LYS A 84 11.53 -8.23 0.66
C LYS A 84 10.11 -7.88 0.18
N GLY A 85 9.97 -7.31 -1.01
CA GLY A 85 8.68 -6.90 -1.54
C GLY A 85 8.05 -5.75 -0.78
N VAL A 86 6.74 -5.63 -0.91
CA VAL A 86 5.91 -4.62 -0.23
C VAL A 86 4.94 -5.25 0.77
N GLY A 87 5.09 -6.54 1.05
CA GLY A 87 4.14 -7.31 1.85
C GLY A 87 4.23 -8.80 1.59
N VAL A 88 3.21 -9.52 2.05
CA VAL A 88 3.10 -10.97 1.90
C VAL A 88 1.71 -11.38 1.41
N ILE A 89 1.64 -12.53 0.76
CA ILE A 89 0.38 -13.19 0.41
C ILE A 89 0.39 -14.65 0.86
N THR A 90 -0.67 -15.01 1.59
CA THR A 90 -0.95 -16.38 2.00
C THR A 90 -2.05 -16.93 1.11
N LYS A 91 -1.79 -18.04 0.42
CA LYS A 91 -2.80 -18.79 -0.34
C LYS A 91 -3.25 -19.99 0.50
N ASN A 92 -4.53 -20.34 0.48
CA ASN A 92 -5.07 -21.40 1.34
C ASN A 92 -4.25 -22.71 1.27
N GLY A 93 -3.69 -23.14 2.42
CA GLY A 93 -2.83 -24.32 2.56
C GLY A 93 -1.36 -24.16 2.14
N GLY A 94 -0.92 -22.96 1.76
CA GLY A 94 0.46 -22.62 1.40
C GLY A 94 1.18 -21.79 2.47
N GLY A 95 2.49 -21.62 2.30
CA GLY A 95 3.28 -20.67 3.09
C GLY A 95 3.11 -19.24 2.58
N ASP A 96 3.70 -18.29 3.31
CA ASP A 96 3.71 -16.88 2.92
C ASP A 96 4.67 -16.66 1.75
N GLU A 97 4.16 -16.04 0.69
CA GLU A 97 4.93 -15.60 -0.46
C GLU A 97 5.16 -14.08 -0.39
N VAL A 98 6.36 -13.63 -0.78
CA VAL A 98 6.66 -12.19 -0.91
C VAL A 98 5.76 -11.58 -1.99
N LEU A 99 5.18 -10.42 -1.68
CA LEU A 99 4.32 -9.69 -2.59
C LEU A 99 5.10 -8.56 -3.27
N SER A 100 5.18 -8.58 -4.60
CA SER A 100 5.70 -7.45 -5.38
C SER A 100 4.74 -6.26 -5.39
N ALA A 101 5.23 -5.07 -5.75
CA ALA A 101 4.38 -3.89 -5.92
C ALA A 101 3.30 -4.08 -7.00
N ARG A 102 3.64 -4.76 -8.11
CA ARG A 102 2.69 -5.11 -9.17
C ARG A 102 1.59 -6.04 -8.68
N GLU A 103 1.95 -7.07 -7.91
CA GLU A 103 0.98 -7.99 -7.33
C GLU A 103 0.11 -7.31 -6.27
N ALA A 104 0.69 -6.45 -5.45
CA ALA A 104 -0.06 -5.61 -4.50
C ALA A 104 -1.13 -4.78 -5.21
N CYS A 105 -0.80 -4.11 -6.32
CA CYS A 105 -1.79 -3.42 -7.16
C CYS A 105 -2.92 -4.36 -7.60
N ASN A 106 -2.59 -5.55 -8.10
CA ASN A 106 -3.61 -6.54 -8.49
C ASN A 106 -4.49 -6.97 -7.32
N LYS A 107 -3.93 -7.15 -6.11
CA LYS A 107 -4.71 -7.53 -4.92
C LYS A 107 -5.60 -6.40 -4.44
N ILE A 108 -5.12 -5.16 -4.47
CA ILE A 108 -5.93 -3.98 -4.19
C ILE A 108 -7.12 -3.91 -5.16
N ILE A 109 -6.89 -4.07 -6.46
CA ILE A 109 -7.95 -3.94 -7.47
C ILE A 109 -9.00 -5.07 -7.38
N HIS A 110 -8.58 -6.28 -7.02
CA HIS A 110 -9.42 -7.48 -7.06
C HIS A 110 -9.81 -8.04 -5.67
N ASN A 111 -9.70 -7.24 -4.62
CA ASN A 111 -10.11 -7.65 -3.28
C ASN A 111 -11.64 -7.80 -3.18
N THR A 112 -12.09 -8.64 -2.24
CA THR A 112 -13.49 -8.73 -1.82
C THR A 112 -13.73 -8.12 -0.45
N ALA A 113 -12.67 -8.03 0.37
CA ALA A 113 -12.71 -7.34 1.64
C ALA A 113 -11.36 -6.67 1.89
N VAL A 114 -11.42 -5.56 2.61
CA VAL A 114 -10.28 -4.72 2.95
C VAL A 114 -10.38 -4.26 4.40
N LYS A 115 -9.24 -4.23 5.07
CA LYS A 115 -9.06 -3.64 6.40
C LYS A 115 -7.75 -2.87 6.42
N LEU A 116 -7.77 -1.67 6.99
CA LEU A 116 -6.57 -0.90 7.29
C LEU A 116 -6.24 -1.08 8.77
N GLU A 117 -4.98 -1.41 9.07
CA GLU A 117 -4.46 -1.53 10.43
C GLU A 117 -3.18 -0.70 10.58
N PHE A 118 -3.00 -0.06 11.73
CA PHE A 118 -1.76 0.63 12.06
C PHE A 118 -1.01 -0.17 13.12
N GLU A 119 0.22 -0.59 12.79
CA GLU A 119 1.05 -1.38 13.68
C GLU A 119 2.27 -0.57 14.14
N ALA A 120 2.62 -0.73 15.42
CA ALA A 120 3.85 -0.17 15.98
C ALA A 120 5.05 -1.04 15.56
N THR A 121 6.16 -0.39 15.20
CA THR A 121 7.44 -1.05 14.96
C THR A 121 8.59 -0.13 15.37
N THR A 122 9.70 -0.71 15.80
CA THR A 122 10.94 0.03 16.05
C THR A 122 11.86 0.01 14.82
N GLU A 123 11.52 -0.76 13.78
CA GLU A 123 12.27 -0.76 12.53
C GLU A 123 11.79 0.37 11.62
N HIS A 124 12.73 1.18 11.10
CA HIS A 124 12.39 2.23 10.15
C HIS A 124 11.73 1.62 8.88
N PRO A 125 10.52 2.05 8.48
CA PRO A 125 9.70 1.35 7.47
C PRO A 125 10.35 1.24 6.07
N LEU A 126 11.21 2.20 5.71
CA LEU A 126 11.94 2.23 4.44
C LEU A 126 13.44 1.89 4.56
N TYR A 127 14.08 2.35 5.64
CA TYR A 127 15.54 2.35 5.75
C TYR A 127 16.08 1.37 6.80
N ALA A 128 15.28 0.43 7.28
CA ALA A 128 15.71 -0.55 8.30
C ALA A 128 17.03 -1.25 7.93
N ASP A 129 17.19 -1.69 6.67
CA ASP A 129 18.42 -2.36 6.22
C ASP A 129 19.61 -1.40 6.15
N ALA A 130 19.39 -0.16 5.70
CA ALA A 130 20.42 0.87 5.69
C ALA A 130 20.85 1.25 7.11
N TYR A 131 19.93 1.33 8.05
CA TYR A 131 20.21 1.63 9.46
C TYR A 131 21.06 0.52 10.08
N LYS A 132 20.67 -0.74 9.84
CA LYS A 132 21.44 -1.92 10.27
C LYS A 132 22.85 -1.93 9.67
N LEU A 133 22.98 -1.69 8.36
CA LEU A 133 24.27 -1.68 7.68
C LEU A 133 25.21 -0.58 8.19
N ASN A 134 24.66 0.59 8.51
CA ASN A 134 25.42 1.76 8.96
C ASN A 134 25.49 1.88 10.49
N SER A 135 25.00 0.89 11.25
CA SER A 135 24.95 0.92 12.72
C SER A 135 24.30 2.19 13.28
N ILE A 136 23.26 2.69 12.61
CA ILE A 136 22.49 3.85 13.06
C ILE A 136 21.52 3.39 14.14
N GLU A 137 21.70 3.89 15.35
CA GLU A 137 20.73 3.70 16.42
C GLU A 137 19.55 4.64 16.24
N ASP A 138 18.35 4.08 16.23
CA ASP A 138 17.12 4.83 16.17
C ASP A 138 16.14 4.28 17.21
N ASN A 139 15.81 5.12 18.18
CA ASN A 139 14.96 4.77 19.32
C ASN A 139 13.50 5.23 19.13
N LYS A 140 13.12 5.53 17.89
CA LYS A 140 11.77 5.96 17.55
C LYS A 140 10.85 4.75 17.36
N GLU A 141 9.61 4.89 17.83
CA GLU A 141 8.52 4.02 17.42
C GLU A 141 7.89 4.59 16.15
N TYR A 142 7.78 3.75 15.12
CA TYR A 142 7.09 4.03 13.88
C TYR A 142 5.71 3.39 13.89
N ARG A 143 4.74 4.09 13.33
CA ARG A 143 3.39 3.58 13.10
C ARG A 143 3.21 3.33 11.61
N VAL A 144 3.07 2.06 11.24
CA VAL A 144 3.07 1.62 9.85
C VAL A 144 1.65 1.16 9.46
N PRO A 145 1.03 1.78 8.44
CA PRO A 145 -0.23 1.32 7.89
C PRO A 145 -0.05 0.03 7.09
N PHE A 146 -0.83 -0.98 7.43
CA PHE A 146 -0.98 -2.24 6.72
C PHE A 146 -2.38 -2.37 6.12
N LEU A 147 -2.43 -2.66 4.82
CA LEU A 147 -3.68 -3.00 4.15
C LEU A 147 -3.81 -4.51 4.09
N ILE A 148 -4.79 -5.03 4.82
CA ILE A 148 -5.13 -6.44 4.85
C ILE A 148 -6.29 -6.66 3.88
N LEU A 149 -6.03 -7.48 2.87
CA LEU A 149 -6.95 -7.75 1.78
C LEU A 149 -7.23 -9.24 1.69
N SER A 150 -8.48 -9.60 1.46
CA SER A 150 -8.84 -10.96 1.10
C SER A 150 -9.56 -10.99 -0.23
N GLY A 151 -9.46 -12.12 -0.91
CA GLY A 151 -10.17 -12.36 -2.15
C GLY A 151 -10.03 -13.77 -2.65
N LYS A 152 -10.53 -14.00 -3.86
CA LYS A 152 -10.46 -15.29 -4.55
C LYS A 152 -9.69 -15.14 -5.85
N ALA A 153 -8.93 -16.16 -6.22
CA ALA A 153 -8.35 -16.23 -7.55
C ALA A 153 -9.46 -16.30 -8.62
N GLN A 154 -9.15 -15.98 -9.88
CA GLN A 154 -10.14 -16.09 -10.95
C GLN A 154 -10.57 -17.56 -11.19
N GLY A 155 -11.84 -17.75 -11.54
CA GLY A 155 -12.43 -19.06 -11.87
C GLY A 155 -13.42 -19.58 -10.81
N VAL A 156 -14.27 -20.53 -11.20
CA VAL A 156 -15.36 -21.11 -10.37
C VAL A 156 -14.85 -21.74 -9.06
N ASN A 157 -13.59 -22.19 -9.04
CA ASN A 157 -12.92 -22.79 -7.87
C ASN A 157 -11.69 -21.97 -7.42
N GLY A 158 -11.72 -20.65 -7.60
CA GLY A 158 -10.62 -19.77 -7.24
C GLY A 158 -10.21 -19.93 -5.77
N LYS A 159 -8.94 -20.25 -5.53
CA LYS A 159 -8.39 -20.36 -4.17
C LYS A 159 -8.48 -19.01 -3.46
N GLU A 160 -8.86 -19.06 -2.19
CA GLU A 160 -8.81 -17.90 -1.31
C GLU A 160 -7.38 -17.47 -1.05
N TRP A 161 -7.18 -16.17 -0.97
CA TRP A 161 -5.92 -15.54 -0.64
C TRP A 161 -6.13 -14.43 0.39
N LEU A 162 -5.13 -14.25 1.25
CA LEU A 162 -5.00 -13.15 2.19
C LEU A 162 -3.69 -12.43 1.86
N ALA A 163 -3.76 -11.13 1.59
CA ALA A 163 -2.59 -10.30 1.36
C ALA A 163 -2.47 -9.28 2.47
N ARG A 164 -1.25 -9.08 2.98
CA ARG A 164 -0.91 -8.03 3.95
C ARG A 164 0.14 -7.14 3.32
N ILE A 165 -0.26 -5.90 3.01
CA ILE A 165 0.55 -4.93 2.25
C ILE A 165 1.04 -3.85 3.21
N ASN A 166 2.35 -3.64 3.29
CA ASN A 166 2.92 -2.46 3.94
C ASN A 166 2.69 -1.25 3.03
N MET A 167 1.78 -0.36 3.43
CA MET A 167 1.36 0.75 2.57
C MET A 167 2.48 1.76 2.33
N ILE A 168 3.38 1.98 3.29
CA ILE A 168 4.54 2.87 3.09
C ILE A 168 5.44 2.29 1.99
N GLN A 169 5.82 1.01 2.11
CA GLN A 169 6.68 0.36 1.12
C GLN A 169 6.02 0.31 -0.26
N TRP A 170 4.73 -0.02 -0.32
CA TRP A 170 3.98 -0.04 -1.58
C TRP A 170 3.88 1.32 -2.25
N ILE A 171 3.56 2.38 -1.49
CA ILE A 171 3.46 3.74 -2.03
C ILE A 171 4.81 4.21 -2.55
N PHE A 172 5.90 3.96 -1.82
CA PHE A 172 7.25 4.28 -2.28
C PHE A 172 7.64 3.47 -3.52
N ALA A 173 7.30 2.19 -3.56
CA ALA A 173 7.55 1.36 -4.73
C ALA A 173 6.82 1.91 -5.97
N VAL A 174 5.55 2.25 -5.82
CA VAL A 174 4.75 2.86 -6.89
C VAL A 174 5.33 4.21 -7.33
N ALA A 175 5.72 5.08 -6.40
CA ALA A 175 6.24 6.40 -6.73
C ALA A 175 7.58 6.35 -7.48
N ASN A 176 8.45 5.38 -7.15
CA ASN A 176 9.81 5.28 -7.72
C ASN A 176 9.90 4.34 -8.93
N PHE A 177 9.02 3.33 -9.03
CA PHE A 177 9.09 2.29 -10.07
C PHE A 177 7.82 2.17 -10.91
N GLY A 178 6.69 2.67 -10.43
CA GLY A 178 5.42 2.60 -11.16
C GLY A 178 5.26 3.67 -12.23
N ALA A 179 6.19 4.62 -12.28
CA ALA A 179 6.15 5.85 -13.06
C ALA A 179 6.73 5.67 -14.48
#